data_AF-A0AAE7A5W7-F1
#
_entry.id   AF-A0AAE7A5W7-F1
#
_cell.length_a   1.000
_cell.length_b   1.000
_cell.length_c   1.000
_cell.angle_alpha   90.00
_cell.angle_beta   90.00
_cell.angle_gamma   90.00
#
_symmetry.space_group_name_H-M   'P 1'
#
loop_
_entity.id
_entity.type
_entity.pdbx_description
1 polymer ?
#
loop_
_entity_poly.entity_id
_entity_poly.type
_entity_poly.pdbx_seq_one_letter_code
_entity_poly.pdbx_strand_id
1 'polypeptide(L)'
;MTLKSGWMGFTALCGLVMTSQAFAACEKPPFYGDFGYSVCKDWPAYPGLAITAISQFESGFSASGSGPEGKYDLDLAVVSAGDSKPLATYHKSSAFESDAIAFEDLQLDTARYKLTPDLRAFGVRATFKGSSRVNPMDETLLSLYVKEDNTLRPVMDRLITYQYGGEWDGNCAGERYEITRTLEIGKTSSHGYADLIVKTVSMSTVGKGEGEACESNSVTAKPVQTTLRYDGKNYVLPGDFKGV
;
A
#
# COMPACT_ATOMS: atom_id res chain seq x y z
N MET A 1 -13.73 12.83 82.80
CA MET A 1 -12.55 12.63 81.94
C MET A 1 -12.97 11.73 80.78
N THR A 2 -12.48 11.99 79.55
CA THR A 2 -12.68 11.17 78.31
C THR A 2 -14.16 10.96 77.89
N LEU A 3 -14.58 10.86 76.62
CA LEU A 3 -14.01 10.98 75.27
C LEU A 3 -15.19 11.44 74.36
N LYS A 4 -15.13 11.87 73.09
CA LYS A 4 -14.08 11.97 72.05
C LYS A 4 -14.50 13.11 71.07
N SER A 5 -13.57 13.69 70.31
CA SER A 5 -13.89 14.57 69.17
C SER A 5 -14.20 13.77 67.90
N GLY A 6 -15.08 14.29 67.04
CA GLY A 6 -15.43 13.72 65.73
C GLY A 6 -15.44 14.80 64.65
N TRP A 7 -14.31 15.01 63.99
CA TRP A 7 -14.17 15.99 62.90
C TRP A 7 -14.28 15.26 61.56
N MET A 8 -15.42 15.38 60.87
CA MET A 8 -15.58 14.87 59.50
C MET A 8 -15.02 15.89 58.49
N GLY A 9 -13.81 15.64 58.00
CA GLY A 9 -13.24 16.37 56.88
C GLY A 9 -13.81 15.87 55.55
N PHE A 10 -14.43 16.76 54.77
CA PHE A 10 -14.83 16.49 53.39
C PHE A 10 -13.59 16.48 52.49
N THR A 11 -13.13 15.30 52.08
CA THR A 11 -12.09 15.17 51.05
C THR A 11 -12.74 15.33 49.67
N ALA A 12 -12.56 16.50 49.06
CA ALA A 12 -12.98 16.73 47.69
C ALA A 12 -12.08 15.94 46.73
N LEU A 13 -12.60 14.85 46.16
CA LEU A 13 -11.90 14.06 45.16
C LEU A 13 -11.98 14.79 43.80
N CYS A 14 -10.98 15.61 43.49
CA CYS A 14 -10.82 16.18 42.15
C CYS A 14 -10.43 15.08 41.16
N GLY A 15 -11.44 14.43 40.56
CA GLY A 15 -11.23 13.51 39.44
C GLY A 15 -10.67 14.25 38.24
N LEU A 16 -9.42 13.97 37.89
CA LEU A 16 -8.83 14.40 36.63
C LEU A 16 -9.56 13.69 35.48
N VAL A 17 -10.49 14.39 34.85
CA VAL A 17 -11.12 13.94 33.61
C VAL A 17 -10.03 13.99 32.52
N MET A 18 -9.43 12.83 32.25
CA MET A 18 -8.56 12.62 31.10
C MET A 18 -9.41 12.75 29.84
N THR A 19 -9.52 13.97 29.32
CA THR A 19 -10.19 14.22 28.05
C THR A 19 -9.35 13.62 26.93
N SER A 20 -9.70 12.40 26.52
CA SER A 20 -9.19 11.84 25.27
C SER A 20 -9.67 12.75 24.14
N GLN A 21 -8.77 13.61 23.65
CA GLN A 21 -8.99 14.33 22.40
C GLN A 21 -9.12 13.28 21.30
N ALA A 22 -10.36 13.00 20.92
CA ALA A 22 -10.66 12.29 19.69
C ALA A 22 -10.22 13.22 18.57
N PHE A 23 -9.02 12.99 18.03
CA PHE A 23 -8.62 13.59 16.76
C PHE A 23 -9.69 13.24 15.72
N ALA A 24 -10.09 14.23 14.93
CA ALA A 24 -11.04 13.99 13.85
C ALA A 24 -10.48 12.89 12.94
N ALA A 25 -11.30 11.89 12.62
CA ALA A 25 -10.88 10.79 11.77
C ALA A 25 -10.46 11.33 10.39
N CYS A 26 -9.39 10.76 9.84
CA CYS A 26 -8.86 11.09 8.52
C CYS A 26 -9.97 11.02 7.44
N GLU A 27 -10.39 12.18 6.92
CA GLU A 27 -11.46 12.25 5.92
C GLU A 27 -10.92 11.97 4.50
N LYS A 28 -11.57 11.03 3.81
CA LYS A 28 -11.26 10.72 2.40
C LYS A 28 -11.55 11.94 1.53
N PRO A 29 -10.57 12.49 0.77
CA PRO A 29 -10.85 13.58 -0.14
C PRO A 29 -11.81 13.13 -1.25
N PRO A 30 -12.69 14.02 -1.74
CA PRO A 30 -13.57 13.70 -2.87
C PRO A 30 -12.77 13.56 -4.17
N PHE A 31 -13.26 12.72 -5.07
CA PHE A 31 -12.86 12.65 -6.48
C PHE A 31 -14.09 12.91 -7.37
N TYR A 32 -13.89 13.08 -8.67
CA TYR A 32 -14.93 13.46 -9.62
C TYR A 32 -15.40 12.28 -10.49
N GLY A 33 -16.71 12.21 -10.74
CA GLY A 33 -17.34 11.18 -11.55
C GLY A 33 -17.50 9.83 -10.83
N ASP A 34 -17.87 8.80 -11.59
CA ASP A 34 -18.27 7.50 -11.05
C ASP A 34 -17.09 6.55 -10.80
N PHE A 35 -15.90 6.88 -11.31
CA PHE A 35 -14.72 6.00 -11.30
C PHE A 35 -13.49 6.68 -10.71
N GLY A 36 -12.96 6.09 -9.66
CA GLY A 36 -11.79 6.55 -8.95
C GLY A 36 -11.67 5.91 -7.58
N TYR A 37 -10.54 6.14 -6.95
CA TYR A 37 -10.23 5.65 -5.62
C TYR A 37 -9.86 6.81 -4.70
N SER A 38 -10.31 6.76 -3.45
CA SER A 38 -9.90 7.72 -2.43
C SER A 38 -9.68 7.04 -1.09
N VAL A 39 -8.53 7.33 -0.49
CA VAL A 39 -8.11 6.84 0.82
C VAL A 39 -7.46 7.94 1.63
N CYS A 40 -7.72 7.91 2.93
CA CYS A 40 -7.10 8.74 3.94
C CYS A 40 -6.60 7.81 5.05
N LYS A 41 -5.38 8.04 5.54
CA LYS A 41 -4.81 7.27 6.65
C LYS A 41 -3.90 8.14 7.50
N ASP A 42 -4.09 8.11 8.81
CA ASP A 42 -3.16 8.72 9.77
C ASP A 42 -1.74 8.20 9.53
N TRP A 43 -0.73 9.05 9.70
CA TRP A 43 0.67 8.65 9.51
C TRP A 43 1.33 8.41 10.88
N PRO A 44 1.44 7.16 11.39
CA PRO A 44 1.84 6.92 12.80
C PRO A 44 3.32 7.25 13.07
N ALA A 45 4.05 7.64 12.03
CA ALA A 45 5.42 8.13 12.10
C ALA A 45 5.51 9.59 12.54
N TYR A 46 4.49 10.40 12.23
CA TYR A 46 4.44 11.83 12.45
C TYR A 46 3.06 12.18 13.02
N PRO A 47 2.86 12.04 14.35
CA PRO A 47 1.56 12.26 15.00
C PRO A 47 0.99 13.64 14.68
N GLY A 48 -0.33 13.70 14.42
CA GLY A 48 -0.99 14.91 13.94
C GLY A 48 -0.87 15.16 12.44
N LEU A 49 -0.18 14.29 11.69
CA LEU A 49 -0.21 14.26 10.22
C LEU A 49 -0.96 13.03 9.71
N ALA A 50 -1.58 13.21 8.55
CA ALA A 50 -2.19 12.12 7.78
C ALA A 50 -1.76 12.17 6.32
N ILE A 51 -1.97 11.06 5.62
CA ILE A 51 -1.73 10.93 4.18
C ILE A 51 -3.08 10.74 3.49
N THR A 52 -3.29 11.43 2.39
CA THR A 52 -4.38 11.18 1.45
C THR A 52 -3.83 10.69 0.11
N ALA A 53 -4.60 9.85 -0.57
CA ALA A 53 -4.40 9.52 -1.96
C ALA A 53 -5.74 9.54 -2.70
N ILE A 54 -5.75 10.16 -3.88
CA ILE A 54 -6.80 10.08 -4.87
C ILE A 54 -6.19 9.40 -6.10
N SER A 55 -6.91 8.45 -6.70
CA SER A 55 -6.64 8.06 -8.08
C SER A 55 -7.87 8.31 -8.92
N GLN A 56 -7.76 9.27 -9.85
CA GLN A 56 -8.87 9.85 -10.60
C GLN A 56 -8.86 9.30 -12.02
N PHE A 57 -9.99 8.76 -12.50
CA PHE A 57 -10.08 8.29 -13.89
C PHE A 57 -10.00 9.47 -14.87
N GLU A 58 -9.20 9.32 -15.92
CA GLU A 58 -9.07 10.28 -17.02
C GLU A 58 -10.33 10.28 -17.90
N SER A 59 -11.02 11.42 -17.97
CA SER A 59 -12.23 11.55 -18.79
C SER A 59 -11.94 11.39 -20.29
N GLY A 60 -12.75 10.60 -21.00
CA GLY A 60 -12.71 10.49 -22.47
C GLY A 60 -12.56 9.07 -23.01
N PHE A 61 -12.24 8.10 -22.15
CA PHE A 61 -12.22 6.68 -22.50
C PHE A 61 -13.59 6.02 -22.27
N SER A 62 -13.90 4.98 -23.05
CA SER A 62 -15.21 4.35 -23.07
C SER A 62 -15.43 3.44 -21.85
N ALA A 63 -16.21 3.92 -20.89
CA ALA A 63 -16.75 3.09 -19.82
C ALA A 63 -17.64 1.98 -20.40
N SER A 64 -17.14 0.74 -20.38
CA SER A 64 -17.91 -0.45 -20.72
C SER A 64 -18.74 -0.92 -19.51
N GLY A 65 -19.69 -1.83 -19.72
CA GLY A 65 -20.47 -2.43 -18.62
C GLY A 65 -19.63 -3.26 -17.62
N SER A 66 -18.36 -3.53 -17.93
CA SER A 66 -17.37 -4.24 -17.12
C SER A 66 -16.54 -3.33 -16.20
N GLY A 67 -16.80 -2.01 -16.23
CA GLY A 67 -15.90 -0.99 -15.69
C GLY A 67 -15.15 -0.26 -16.81
N PRO A 68 -14.48 0.85 -16.50
CA PRO A 68 -13.78 1.63 -17.51
C PRO A 68 -12.42 1.01 -17.84
N GLU A 69 -12.21 0.78 -19.14
CA GLU A 69 -10.87 0.69 -19.70
C GLU A 69 -10.30 2.10 -19.81
N GLY A 70 -9.03 2.29 -19.44
CA GLY A 70 -8.38 3.60 -19.51
C GLY A 70 -7.47 3.90 -18.33
N LYS A 71 -7.13 5.18 -18.18
CA LYS A 71 -6.04 5.64 -17.33
C LYS A 71 -6.53 6.37 -16.08
N TYR A 72 -5.72 6.32 -15.04
CA TYR A 72 -5.98 7.00 -13.78
C TYR A 72 -4.76 7.82 -13.37
N ASP A 73 -5.02 9.09 -13.05
CA ASP A 73 -4.06 9.96 -12.39
C ASP A 73 -3.85 9.51 -10.93
N LEU A 74 -2.77 9.97 -10.29
CA LEU A 74 -2.52 9.79 -8.86
C LEU A 74 -2.15 11.13 -8.22
N ASP A 75 -2.98 11.59 -7.30
CA ASP A 75 -2.72 12.72 -6.42
C ASP A 75 -2.47 12.23 -4.99
N LEU A 76 -1.39 12.69 -4.38
CA LEU A 76 -1.02 12.40 -3.00
C LEU A 76 -0.88 13.71 -2.23
N ALA A 77 -1.33 13.72 -0.97
CA ALA A 77 -0.98 14.79 -0.04
C ALA A 77 -0.63 14.26 1.34
N VAL A 78 0.24 14.99 2.04
CA VAL A 78 0.36 14.92 3.50
C VAL A 78 -0.34 16.14 4.06
N VAL A 79 -1.30 15.93 4.95
CA VAL A 79 -2.17 16.97 5.53
C VAL A 79 -2.02 17.02 7.06
N SER A 80 -2.34 18.16 7.65
CA SER A 80 -2.56 18.26 9.10
C SER A 80 -3.88 17.58 9.49
N ALA A 81 -3.86 16.81 10.57
CA ALA A 81 -5.04 16.13 11.09
C ALA A 81 -6.07 17.15 11.62
N GLY A 82 -7.21 17.25 10.95
CA GLY A 82 -8.36 18.09 11.37
C GLY A 82 -8.57 19.39 10.60
N ASP A 83 -7.64 19.83 9.74
CA ASP A 83 -7.85 20.98 8.84
C ASP A 83 -7.78 20.62 7.34
N SER A 84 -7.38 19.38 7.00
CA SER A 84 -7.20 18.85 5.65
C SER A 84 -6.30 19.71 4.74
N LYS A 85 -5.48 20.59 5.33
CA LYS A 85 -4.60 21.49 4.58
C LYS A 85 -3.38 20.72 4.08
N PRO A 86 -3.07 20.74 2.76
CA PRO A 86 -1.88 20.09 2.24
C PRO A 86 -0.61 20.79 2.73
N LEU A 87 0.26 20.01 3.38
CA LEU A 87 1.60 20.39 3.83
C LEU A 87 2.68 19.96 2.82
N ALA A 88 2.39 18.94 2.01
CA ALA A 88 3.17 18.52 0.87
C ALA A 88 2.30 17.72 -0.11
N THR A 89 2.57 17.83 -1.41
CA THR A 89 1.77 17.15 -2.46
C THR A 89 2.64 16.47 -3.52
N TYR A 90 2.02 15.56 -4.27
CA TYR A 90 2.54 14.98 -5.51
C TYR A 90 1.39 14.67 -6.46
N HIS A 91 1.63 14.86 -7.75
CA HIS A 91 0.71 14.51 -8.83
C HIS A 91 1.47 13.70 -9.89
N LYS A 92 0.83 12.65 -10.43
CA LYS A 92 1.29 11.89 -11.59
C LYS A 92 0.11 11.63 -12.51
N SER A 93 0.14 12.24 -13.70
CA SER A 93 -0.81 11.94 -14.76
C SER A 93 -0.62 10.50 -15.27
N SER A 94 -1.70 9.81 -15.64
CA SER A 94 -1.65 8.43 -16.14
C SER A 94 -0.80 7.49 -15.27
N ALA A 95 -0.95 7.59 -13.93
CA ALA A 95 -0.17 6.83 -12.97
C ALA A 95 -0.43 5.32 -13.04
N PHE A 96 -1.67 4.95 -13.39
CA PHE A 96 -2.16 3.59 -13.55
C PHE A 96 -2.99 3.46 -14.83
N GLU A 97 -3.10 2.24 -15.34
CA GLU A 97 -3.89 1.89 -16.53
C GLU A 97 -4.67 0.61 -16.23
N SER A 98 -5.95 0.60 -16.62
CA SER A 98 -6.89 -0.51 -16.51
C SER A 98 -7.20 -0.97 -17.93
N ASP A 99 -6.55 -2.03 -18.38
CA ASP A 99 -6.70 -2.65 -19.71
C ASP A 99 -6.56 -4.17 -19.56
N ALA A 100 -7.62 -4.92 -19.89
CA ALA A 100 -7.85 -6.35 -19.63
C ALA A 100 -7.72 -6.84 -18.16
N ILE A 101 -6.99 -6.11 -17.33
CA ILE A 101 -6.71 -6.34 -15.91
C ILE A 101 -7.25 -5.10 -15.18
N ALA A 102 -8.34 -5.27 -14.43
CA ALA A 102 -9.03 -4.15 -13.80
C ALA A 102 -8.20 -3.60 -12.64
N PHE A 103 -8.03 -2.27 -12.57
CA PHE A 103 -7.55 -1.60 -11.36
C PHE A 103 -8.66 -1.72 -10.29
N GLU A 104 -8.44 -2.54 -9.26
CA GLU A 104 -9.48 -2.89 -8.26
C GLU A 104 -9.37 -2.12 -6.94
N ASP A 105 -8.16 -1.72 -6.50
CA ASP A 105 -7.97 -1.13 -5.17
C ASP A 105 -6.72 -0.24 -5.04
N LEU A 106 -6.82 0.81 -4.22
CA LEU A 106 -5.75 1.75 -3.87
C LEU A 106 -5.63 1.85 -2.34
N GLN A 107 -4.46 1.56 -1.78
CA GLN A 107 -4.22 1.58 -0.34
C GLN A 107 -3.01 2.42 0.06
N LEU A 108 -3.03 2.92 1.30
CA LEU A 108 -1.88 3.57 1.94
C LEU A 108 -1.19 2.62 2.90
N ASP A 109 0.08 2.32 2.63
CA ASP A 109 0.95 1.55 3.50
C ASP A 109 1.75 2.48 4.42
N THR A 110 1.63 2.27 5.72
CA THR A 110 2.32 3.06 6.76
C THR A 110 3.25 2.20 7.62
N ALA A 111 3.74 1.08 7.06
CA ALA A 111 4.81 0.28 7.63
C ALA A 111 6.08 1.10 7.91
N ARG A 112 7.02 0.51 8.66
CA ARG A 112 8.18 1.21 9.22
C ARG A 112 9.32 1.40 8.22
N TYR A 113 9.03 2.02 7.06
CA TYR A 113 9.99 2.35 6.01
C TYR A 113 10.95 3.49 6.40
N LYS A 114 11.69 3.31 7.49
CA LYS A 114 12.67 4.28 8.00
C LYS A 114 13.91 4.24 7.12
N LEU A 115 13.99 5.17 6.17
CA LEU A 115 15.05 5.21 5.15
C LEU A 115 16.30 5.92 5.68
N THR A 116 16.16 6.92 6.56
CA THR A 116 17.28 7.57 7.24
C THR A 116 16.95 7.70 8.74
N PRO A 117 17.86 8.22 9.61
CA PRO A 117 17.54 8.49 11.01
C PRO A 117 16.29 9.35 11.23
N ASP A 118 15.99 10.28 10.31
CA ASP A 118 14.93 11.28 10.47
C ASP A 118 13.84 11.19 9.38
N LEU A 119 14.13 10.50 8.28
CA LEU A 119 13.20 10.33 7.15
C LEU A 119 12.56 8.93 7.15
N ARG A 120 11.23 8.89 7.20
CA ARG A 120 10.42 7.71 6.93
C ARG A 120 9.57 7.91 5.69
N ALA A 121 9.54 6.92 4.81
CA ALA A 121 8.62 6.87 3.69
C ALA A 121 7.24 6.33 4.09
N PHE A 122 6.23 6.61 3.29
CA PHE A 122 4.99 5.84 3.23
C PHE A 122 4.89 5.14 1.86
N GLY A 123 4.04 4.13 1.78
CA GLY A 123 3.75 3.41 0.55
C GLY A 123 2.37 3.71 -0.01
N VAL A 124 2.26 3.66 -1.33
CA VAL A 124 0.99 3.55 -2.05
C VAL A 124 0.97 2.16 -2.67
N ARG A 125 -0.10 1.40 -2.40
CA ARG A 125 -0.34 0.11 -3.05
C ARG A 125 -1.48 0.23 -4.04
N ALA A 126 -1.31 -0.39 -5.21
CA ALA A 126 -2.32 -0.44 -6.26
C ALA A 126 -2.49 -1.90 -6.68
N THR A 127 -3.72 -2.39 -6.67
CA THR A 127 -4.07 -3.79 -6.96
C THR A 127 -4.80 -3.88 -8.29
N PHE A 128 -4.33 -4.77 -9.15
CA PHE A 128 -4.88 -5.05 -10.47
C PHE A 128 -5.29 -6.52 -10.54
N LYS A 129 -6.42 -6.82 -11.19
CA LYS A 129 -6.97 -8.18 -11.24
C LYS A 129 -7.59 -8.56 -12.57
N GLY A 130 -7.26 -9.75 -13.04
CA GLY A 130 -7.82 -10.34 -14.26
C GLY A 130 -9.16 -11.02 -13.97
N SER A 131 -10.14 -10.86 -14.87
CA SER A 131 -11.45 -11.54 -14.75
C SER A 131 -11.43 -13.00 -15.21
N SER A 132 -10.41 -13.40 -15.97
CA SER A 132 -10.30 -14.73 -16.57
C SER A 132 -9.88 -15.79 -15.54
N ARG A 133 -10.71 -16.83 -15.37
CA ARG A 133 -10.40 -17.99 -14.52
C ARG A 133 -9.44 -18.99 -15.17
N VAL A 134 -9.41 -19.01 -16.51
CA VAL A 134 -8.55 -19.88 -17.31
C VAL A 134 -7.16 -19.26 -17.44
N ASN A 135 -7.10 -17.95 -17.71
CA ASN A 135 -5.86 -17.21 -17.87
C ASN A 135 -5.80 -16.04 -16.86
N PRO A 136 -5.67 -16.32 -15.55
CA PRO A 136 -5.64 -15.28 -14.52
C PRO A 136 -4.39 -14.40 -14.66
N MET A 137 -4.50 -13.15 -14.22
CA MET A 137 -3.40 -12.21 -14.13
C MET A 137 -3.72 -11.16 -13.08
N ASP A 138 -3.13 -11.28 -11.90
CA ASP A 138 -3.33 -10.39 -10.76
C ASP A 138 -1.98 -9.80 -10.34
N GLU A 139 -1.95 -8.53 -9.93
CA GLU A 139 -0.71 -7.85 -9.53
C GLU A 139 -0.99 -6.83 -8.41
N THR A 140 -0.09 -6.74 -7.41
CA THR A 140 -0.15 -5.68 -6.40
C THR A 140 1.17 -4.93 -6.33
N LEU A 141 1.11 -3.65 -6.69
CA LEU A 141 2.24 -2.74 -6.72
C LEU A 141 2.47 -2.09 -5.35
N LEU A 142 3.70 -1.68 -5.11
CA LEU A 142 4.11 -0.79 -4.01
C LEU A 142 5.06 0.27 -4.55
N SER A 143 4.64 1.54 -4.51
CA SER A 143 5.53 2.69 -4.67
C SER A 143 5.78 3.35 -3.32
N LEU A 144 7.00 3.81 -3.04
CA LEU A 144 7.36 4.52 -1.81
C LEU A 144 7.59 5.99 -2.08
N TYR A 145 7.11 6.83 -1.16
CA TYR A 145 7.20 8.29 -1.22
C TYR A 145 7.77 8.85 0.08
N VAL A 146 8.59 9.88 -0.03
CA VAL A 146 9.11 10.66 1.11
C VAL A 146 8.58 12.09 1.05
N LYS A 147 8.40 12.72 2.21
CA LYS A 147 8.09 14.15 2.29
C LYS A 147 9.38 14.95 2.33
N GLU A 148 9.55 15.85 1.36
CA GLU A 148 10.67 16.79 1.27
C GLU A 148 10.09 18.20 1.14
N ASP A 149 10.25 19.00 2.20
CA ASP A 149 9.62 20.31 2.37
C ASP A 149 8.11 20.30 2.05
N ASN A 150 7.69 20.96 0.97
CA ASN A 150 6.31 21.05 0.50
C ASN A 150 5.99 20.08 -0.66
N THR A 151 6.85 19.09 -0.91
CA THR A 151 6.66 18.10 -1.98
C THR A 151 6.70 16.67 -1.43
N LEU A 152 6.06 15.75 -2.13
CA LEU A 152 6.23 14.32 -1.92
C LEU A 152 7.03 13.77 -3.11
N ARG A 153 8.17 13.12 -2.83
CA ARG A 153 9.06 12.60 -3.85
C ARG A 153 8.98 11.08 -3.89
N PRO A 154 8.72 10.45 -5.06
CA PRO A 154 8.86 9.00 -5.19
C PRO A 154 10.33 8.61 -5.00
N VAL A 155 10.55 7.52 -4.26
CA VAL A 155 11.89 6.91 -4.04
C VAL A 155 11.92 5.46 -4.48
N MET A 156 10.78 4.79 -4.65
CA MET A 156 10.68 3.48 -5.29
C MET A 156 9.37 3.46 -6.09
N ASP A 157 9.42 2.99 -7.34
CA ASP A 157 8.29 3.05 -8.27
C ASP A 157 7.87 1.64 -8.69
N ARG A 158 6.68 1.21 -8.23
CA ARG A 158 5.94 0.01 -8.69
C ARG A 158 6.64 -1.33 -8.45
N LEU A 159 7.10 -1.59 -7.21
CA LEU A 159 7.54 -2.93 -6.81
C LEU A 159 6.35 -3.90 -6.81
N ILE A 160 6.44 -5.00 -7.56
CA ILE A 160 5.49 -6.11 -7.54
C ILE A 160 5.61 -6.83 -6.18
N THR A 161 4.68 -6.55 -5.28
CA THR A 161 4.54 -7.20 -3.95
C THR A 161 3.72 -8.47 -3.97
N TYR A 162 2.83 -8.60 -4.95
CA TYR A 162 2.09 -9.82 -5.25
C TYR A 162 1.95 -9.93 -6.77
N GLN A 163 2.04 -11.14 -7.30
CA GLN A 163 1.70 -11.47 -8.68
C GLN A 163 1.12 -12.88 -8.72
N TYR A 164 0.07 -13.09 -9.50
CA TYR A 164 -0.49 -14.42 -9.73
C TYR A 164 -0.96 -14.53 -11.17
N GLY A 165 -0.67 -15.65 -11.82
CA GLY A 165 -1.13 -15.88 -13.18
C GLY A 165 -0.85 -17.28 -13.70
N GLY A 166 -1.14 -17.51 -14.97
CA GLY A 166 -0.90 -18.78 -15.64
C GLY A 166 -1.99 -19.12 -16.66
N GLU A 167 -2.06 -20.39 -17.03
CA GLU A 167 -3.04 -20.94 -17.99
C GLU A 167 -3.67 -22.22 -17.43
N TRP A 168 -4.96 -22.40 -17.66
CA TRP A 168 -5.75 -23.51 -17.11
C TRP A 168 -6.89 -23.86 -18.07
N ASP A 169 -7.15 -25.15 -18.29
CA ASP A 169 -8.24 -25.67 -19.14
C ASP A 169 -9.67 -25.37 -18.61
N GLY A 170 -9.77 -24.83 -17.40
CA GLY A 170 -11.03 -24.60 -16.66
C GLY A 170 -11.53 -25.80 -15.84
N ASN A 171 -10.87 -26.95 -15.94
CA ASN A 171 -11.20 -28.24 -15.30
C ASN A 171 -10.07 -28.69 -14.37
N CYS A 172 -8.91 -29.10 -14.91
CA CYS A 172 -7.77 -29.57 -14.15
C CYS A 172 -6.40 -29.33 -14.79
N ALA A 173 -6.24 -29.50 -16.10
CA ALA A 173 -4.93 -29.38 -16.75
C ALA A 173 -4.49 -27.90 -16.84
N GLY A 174 -3.29 -27.60 -16.37
CA GLY A 174 -2.74 -26.25 -16.46
C GLY A 174 -1.55 -25.98 -15.56
N GLU A 175 -1.02 -24.77 -15.67
CA GLU A 175 0.14 -24.28 -14.92
C GLU A 175 -0.15 -22.87 -14.39
N ARG A 176 0.12 -22.65 -13.11
CA ARG A 176 -0.05 -21.36 -12.43
C ARG A 176 1.18 -21.02 -11.61
N TYR A 177 1.43 -19.74 -11.45
CA TYR A 177 2.46 -19.21 -10.57
C TYR A 177 1.87 -18.16 -9.62
N GLU A 178 2.47 -18.07 -8.43
CA GLU A 178 2.23 -17.01 -7.46
C GLU A 178 3.59 -16.50 -6.97
N ILE A 179 3.75 -15.19 -6.89
CA ILE A 179 4.95 -14.53 -6.36
C ILE A 179 4.49 -13.55 -5.28
N THR A 180 4.94 -13.76 -4.05
CA THR A 180 4.79 -12.79 -2.96
C THR A 180 6.15 -12.19 -2.62
N ARG A 181 6.23 -10.85 -2.54
CA ARG A 181 7.44 -10.13 -2.11
C ARG A 181 7.16 -9.26 -0.88
N THR A 182 7.93 -9.45 0.19
CA THR A 182 7.92 -8.57 1.37
C THR A 182 9.11 -7.62 1.36
N LEU A 183 8.91 -6.39 1.83
CA LEU A 183 9.92 -5.33 1.85
C LEU A 183 10.36 -5.02 3.29
N GLU A 184 11.66 -5.15 3.55
CA GLU A 184 12.28 -4.94 4.86
C GLU A 184 13.36 -3.85 4.81
N ILE A 185 13.57 -3.14 5.91
CA ILE A 185 14.70 -2.19 6.04
C ILE A 185 15.97 -2.98 6.41
N GLY A 186 16.99 -2.86 5.57
CA GLY A 186 18.30 -3.47 5.75
C GLY A 186 19.14 -2.81 6.85
N LYS A 187 20.24 -3.47 7.22
CA LYS A 187 21.20 -2.99 8.23
C LYS A 187 22.32 -2.13 7.63
N THR A 188 22.48 -2.16 6.31
CA THR A 188 23.45 -1.36 5.56
C THR A 188 22.76 -0.17 4.90
N SER A 189 23.54 0.79 4.41
CA SER A 189 23.04 1.96 3.70
C SER A 189 23.88 2.27 2.46
N SER A 190 23.24 2.92 1.48
CA SER A 190 23.84 3.45 0.25
C SER A 190 23.40 4.89 0.09
N HIS A 191 24.34 5.80 -0.22
CA HIS A 191 24.06 7.23 -0.41
C HIS A 191 23.22 7.87 0.72
N GLY A 192 23.46 7.47 1.98
CA GLY A 192 22.77 7.97 3.17
C GLY A 192 21.40 7.33 3.48
N TYR A 193 20.88 6.50 2.58
CA TYR A 193 19.60 5.79 2.74
C TYR A 193 19.85 4.32 3.08
N ALA A 194 19.05 3.74 3.98
CA ALA A 194 19.09 2.32 4.31
C ALA A 194 18.76 1.47 3.09
N ASP A 195 19.51 0.40 2.85
CA ASP A 195 19.21 -0.52 1.76
C ASP A 195 17.90 -1.27 2.04
N LEU A 196 17.13 -1.59 1.00
CA LEU A 196 15.89 -2.36 1.15
C LEU A 196 16.16 -3.83 0.85
N ILE A 197 15.66 -4.73 1.70
CA ILE A 197 15.70 -6.17 1.47
C ILE A 197 14.33 -6.61 0.96
N VAL A 198 14.29 -7.05 -0.29
CA VAL A 198 13.11 -7.66 -0.88
C VAL A 198 13.24 -9.17 -0.72
N LYS A 199 12.35 -9.77 0.07
CA LYS A 199 12.26 -11.23 0.21
C LYS A 199 11.16 -11.74 -0.70
N THR A 200 11.54 -12.52 -1.70
CA THR A 200 10.65 -13.14 -2.69
C THR A 200 10.36 -14.59 -2.31
N VAL A 201 9.09 -14.98 -2.34
CA VAL A 201 8.62 -16.36 -2.29
C VAL A 201 7.84 -16.63 -3.57
N SER A 202 8.19 -17.68 -4.28
CA SER A 202 7.51 -18.10 -5.50
C SER A 202 6.90 -19.48 -5.30
N MET A 203 5.69 -19.69 -5.80
CA MET A 203 5.00 -20.96 -5.82
C MET A 203 4.55 -21.27 -7.25
N SER A 204 4.75 -22.51 -7.69
CA SER A 204 4.23 -23.02 -8.96
C SER A 204 3.23 -24.13 -8.68
N THR A 205 2.09 -24.12 -9.36
CA THR A 205 1.06 -25.16 -9.29
C THR A 205 0.85 -25.76 -10.67
N VAL A 206 0.91 -27.09 -10.78
CA VAL A 206 0.66 -27.82 -12.03
C VAL A 206 -0.47 -28.82 -11.78
N GLY A 207 -1.51 -28.74 -12.59
CA GLY A 207 -2.63 -29.68 -12.62
C GLY A 207 -2.56 -30.60 -13.83
N LYS A 208 -2.94 -31.87 -13.65
CA LYS A 208 -2.93 -32.92 -14.69
C LYS A 208 -4.11 -33.88 -14.51
N GLY A 209 -4.60 -34.42 -15.62
CA GLY A 209 -5.80 -35.27 -15.64
C GLY A 209 -7.06 -34.46 -15.92
N GLU A 210 -8.23 -35.08 -15.74
CA GLU A 210 -9.55 -34.47 -15.98
C GLU A 210 -10.56 -34.98 -14.95
N GLY A 211 -11.49 -34.11 -14.53
CA GLY A 211 -12.61 -34.51 -13.66
C GLY A 211 -12.15 -35.12 -12.33
N GLU A 212 -12.66 -36.30 -11.99
CA GLU A 212 -12.31 -37.02 -10.75
C GLU A 212 -10.87 -37.56 -10.73
N ALA A 213 -10.21 -37.66 -11.89
CA ALA A 213 -8.81 -38.06 -12.01
C ALA A 213 -7.84 -36.86 -11.94
N CYS A 214 -8.29 -35.72 -11.44
CA CYS A 214 -7.49 -34.51 -11.34
C CYS A 214 -6.43 -34.60 -10.23
N GLU A 215 -5.15 -34.51 -10.60
CA GLU A 215 -4.03 -34.34 -9.68
C GLU A 215 -3.45 -32.94 -9.81
N SER A 216 -3.48 -32.16 -8.72
CA SER A 216 -2.86 -30.83 -8.65
C SER A 216 -1.73 -30.83 -7.62
N ASN A 217 -0.57 -30.35 -8.02
CA ASN A 217 0.64 -30.31 -7.20
C ASN A 217 1.21 -28.89 -7.15
N SER A 218 1.37 -28.34 -5.95
CA SER A 218 1.99 -27.03 -5.70
C SER A 218 3.38 -27.19 -5.08
N VAL A 219 4.35 -26.45 -5.60
CA VAL A 219 5.73 -26.43 -5.12
C VAL A 219 6.10 -24.99 -4.76
N THR A 220 6.41 -24.75 -3.49
CA THR A 220 6.93 -23.45 -3.02
C THR A 220 8.47 -23.46 -3.06
N ALA A 221 9.06 -22.51 -3.78
CA ALA A 221 10.50 -22.31 -3.82
C ALA A 221 11.04 -21.80 -2.48
N LYS A 222 12.34 -22.05 -2.22
CA LYS A 222 13.01 -21.44 -1.07
C LYS A 222 13.02 -19.91 -1.22
N PRO A 223 12.76 -19.13 -0.15
CA PRO A 223 12.76 -17.68 -0.25
C PRO A 223 14.11 -17.12 -0.71
N VAL A 224 14.07 -16.19 -1.66
CA VAL A 224 15.25 -15.47 -2.18
C VAL A 224 15.25 -14.05 -1.63
N GLN A 225 16.42 -13.52 -1.24
CA GLN A 225 16.57 -12.14 -0.81
C GLN A 225 17.36 -11.33 -1.84
N THR A 226 16.78 -10.22 -2.29
CA THR A 226 17.42 -9.24 -3.17
C THR A 226 17.61 -7.94 -2.40
N THR A 227 18.81 -7.35 -2.45
CA THR A 227 19.08 -6.06 -1.80
C THR A 227 18.98 -4.93 -2.83
N LEU A 228 18.02 -4.03 -2.66
CA LEU A 228 17.92 -2.79 -3.43
C LEU A 228 18.79 -1.73 -2.75
N ARG A 229 19.81 -1.24 -3.46
CA ARG A 229 20.67 -0.13 -3.03
C ARG A 229 20.06 1.18 -3.54
N TYR A 230 20.02 2.20 -2.69
CA TYR A 230 19.62 3.54 -3.13
C TYR A 230 20.71 4.14 -4.01
N ASP A 231 20.38 4.65 -5.20
CA ASP A 231 21.33 5.19 -6.18
C ASP A 231 21.71 6.67 -5.94
N GLY A 232 21.18 7.27 -4.87
CA GLY A 232 21.25 8.71 -4.58
C GLY A 232 19.95 9.46 -4.91
N LYS A 233 19.07 8.87 -5.72
CA LYS A 233 17.76 9.40 -6.13
C LYS A 233 16.61 8.43 -5.87
N ASN A 234 16.76 7.15 -6.19
CA ASN A 234 15.73 6.11 -6.07
C ASN A 234 16.33 4.74 -5.69
N TYR A 235 15.46 3.80 -5.32
CA TYR A 235 15.73 2.37 -5.40
C TYR A 235 15.34 1.87 -6.78
N VAL A 236 16.33 1.55 -7.61
CA VAL A 236 16.12 0.96 -8.93
C VAL A 236 15.72 -0.50 -8.76
N LEU A 237 14.61 -0.91 -9.37
CA LEU A 237 14.11 -2.28 -9.35
C LEU A 237 14.77 -3.12 -10.46
N PRO A 238 15.07 -4.42 -10.20
CA PRO A 238 15.26 -5.40 -11.27
C PRO A 238 14.05 -5.46 -12.21
N GLY A 239 14.26 -5.86 -13.47
CA GLY A 239 13.21 -5.87 -14.50
C GLY A 239 11.99 -6.72 -14.11
N ASP A 240 12.22 -7.90 -13.51
CA ASP A 240 11.19 -8.83 -13.05
C ASP A 240 10.51 -8.41 -11.72
N PHE A 241 10.95 -7.30 -11.12
CA PHE A 241 10.40 -6.75 -9.87
C PHE A 241 9.49 -5.54 -10.12
N LYS A 242 9.51 -4.96 -11.32
CA LYS A 242 8.73 -3.76 -11.64
C LYS A 242 7.46 -4.11 -12.42
N GLY A 243 6.32 -3.60 -11.92
CA GLY A 243 5.03 -3.74 -12.59
C GLY A 243 4.86 -2.80 -13.77
N VAL A 244 3.96 -3.17 -14.68
CA VAL A 244 3.73 -2.56 -16.02
C VAL A 244 3.22 -1.13 -15.92
#